data_AF-A0A820KBZ3-F1
#
_entry.id   AF-A0A820KBZ3-F1
#
_cell.length_a   1.000
_cell.length_b   1.000
_cell.length_c   1.000
_cell.angle_alpha   90.00
_cell.angle_beta   90.00
_cell.angle_gamma   90.00
#
_symmetry.space_group_name_H-M   'P 1'
#
loop_
_entity.id
_entity.type
_entity.pdbx_description
1 polymer ?
#
loop_
_entity_poly.entity_id
_entity_poly.type
_entity_poly.pdbx_seq_one_letter_code
_entity_poly.pdbx_strand_id
1 'polypeptide(L)'
;SPNISIDSTNSSAIFHIQNKYAEVTWKYLNYRYGWYEAVKHFHNIIYWLVALTTSIIHVQTFNTHVDNIDSLVELTELTLILDDVEEIIDKK
;
A
#
# COMPACT_ATOMS: atom_id res chain seq x y z
N SER A 1 12.20 1.43 16.04
CA SER A 1 10.80 1.15 15.70
C SER A 1 10.10 2.44 15.31
N PRO A 2 9.61 2.60 14.07
CA PRO A 2 8.74 3.71 13.76
C PRO A 2 7.40 3.46 14.47
N ASN A 3 7.00 4.43 15.27
CA ASN A 3 5.81 4.40 16.10
C ASN A 3 4.59 4.58 15.19
N ILE A 4 3.99 3.48 14.77
CA ILE A 4 2.73 3.44 14.04
C ILE A 4 1.60 3.73 15.04
N SER A 5 1.55 4.95 15.58
CA SER A 5 0.28 5.46 16.10
C SER A 5 -0.56 5.83 14.88
N ILE A 6 -1.11 4.80 14.21
CA ILE A 6 -2.15 5.01 13.20
C ILE A 6 -3.26 5.75 13.91
N ASP A 7 -3.48 6.94 13.40
CA ASP A 7 -4.48 7.94 13.72
C ASP A 7 -5.90 7.36 13.61
N SER A 8 -6.24 6.46 14.53
CA SER A 8 -7.49 5.68 14.53
C SER A 8 -8.74 6.55 14.60
N THR A 9 -8.59 7.77 15.14
CA THR A 9 -9.57 8.86 15.18
C THR A 9 -10.05 9.27 13.78
N ASN A 10 -9.20 9.15 12.75
CA ASN A 10 -9.54 9.53 11.37
C ASN A 10 -10.24 8.42 10.58
N SER A 11 -10.08 7.15 10.98
CA SER A 11 -10.65 6.03 10.20
C SER A 11 -12.18 6.04 10.17
N SER A 12 -12.81 6.35 11.31
CA SER A 12 -14.27 6.42 11.43
C SER A 12 -14.87 7.54 10.56
N ALA A 13 -14.23 8.71 10.55
CA ALA A 13 -14.65 9.83 9.72
C ALA A 13 -14.51 9.51 8.22
N ILE A 14 -13.39 8.88 7.83
CA ILE A 14 -13.16 8.43 6.45
C ILE A 14 -14.22 7.41 6.02
N PHE A 15 -14.50 6.41 6.85
CA PHE A 15 -15.57 5.42 6.59
C PHE A 15 -16.94 6.09 6.44
N HIS A 16 -17.24 7.08 7.29
CA HIS A 16 -18.50 7.80 7.21
C HIS A 16 -18.63 8.55 5.88
N ILE A 17 -17.56 9.23 5.44
CA ILE A 17 -17.52 9.91 4.14
C ILE A 17 -17.70 8.92 2.99
N GLN A 18 -16.97 7.80 3.02
CA GLN A 18 -17.08 6.75 2.00
C GLN A 18 -18.51 6.20 1.89
N ASN A 19 -19.17 5.94 3.03
CA ASN A 19 -20.56 5.50 3.04
C ASN A 19 -21.51 6.53 2.42
N LYS A 20 -21.29 7.83 2.66
CA LYS A 20 -22.09 8.89 2.04
C LYS A 20 -21.92 8.92 0.53
N TYR A 21 -20.69 8.78 0.03
CA TYR A 21 -20.44 8.67 -1.41
C TYR A 21 -21.08 7.42 -2.02
N ALA A 22 -20.99 6.27 -1.34
CA ALA A 22 -21.64 5.04 -1.78
C ALA A 22 -23.16 5.20 -1.88
N GLU A 23 -23.79 5.83 -0.87
CA GLU A 23 -25.23 6.09 -0.85
C GLU A 23 -25.68 7.00 -2.00
N VAL A 24 -24.95 8.10 -2.24
CA VAL A 24 -25.23 9.04 -3.34
C VAL A 24 -25.06 8.35 -4.69
N THR A 25 -23.98 7.59 -4.87
CA THR A 25 -23.70 6.84 -6.10
C THR A 25 -24.80 5.81 -6.37
N TRP A 26 -25.22 5.07 -5.34
CA TRP A 26 -26.31 4.11 -5.45
C TRP A 26 -27.62 4.76 -5.89
N LYS A 27 -28.01 5.87 -5.24
CA LYS A 27 -29.22 6.65 -5.60
C LYS A 27 -29.15 7.17 -7.03
N TYR A 28 -28.00 7.71 -7.44
CA TYR A 28 -27.77 8.20 -8.79
C TYR A 28 -27.90 7.09 -9.84
N LEU A 29 -27.27 5.94 -9.61
CA LEU A 29 -27.31 4.82 -10.55
C LEU A 29 -28.73 4.28 -10.70
N ASN A 30 -29.47 4.14 -9.60
CA ASN A 30 -30.88 3.71 -9.66
C ASN A 30 -31.75 4.71 -10.41
N TYR A 31 -31.56 6.01 -10.16
CA TYR A 31 -32.29 7.07 -10.86
C TYR A 31 -31.99 7.08 -12.37
N ARG A 32 -30.73 6.88 -12.76
CA ARG A 32 -30.28 7.02 -14.14
C ARG A 32 -30.50 5.78 -15.00
N TYR A 33 -30.28 4.59 -14.45
CA TYR A 33 -30.19 3.34 -15.23
C TYR A 33 -31.26 2.30 -14.86
N GLY A 34 -32.02 2.53 -13.80
CA GLY A 34 -32.93 1.52 -13.25
C GLY A 34 -32.18 0.42 -12.49
N TRP A 35 -32.92 -0.43 -11.77
CA TRP A 35 -32.36 -1.31 -10.75
C TRP A 35 -31.31 -2.30 -11.29
N TYR A 36 -31.59 -3.01 -12.38
CA TYR A 36 -30.71 -4.07 -12.90
C TYR A 36 -29.34 -3.53 -13.33
N GLU A 37 -29.33 -2.50 -14.18
CA GLU A 37 -28.08 -1.88 -14.64
C GLU A 37 -27.37 -1.14 -13.51
N ALA A 38 -28.10 -0.54 -12.56
CA ALA A 38 -27.51 0.08 -11.39
C ALA A 38 -26.71 -0.92 -10.55
N VAL A 39 -27.23 -2.13 -10.32
CA VAL A 39 -26.51 -3.20 -9.61
C VAL A 39 -25.22 -3.56 -10.33
N LYS A 40 -25.27 -3.74 -11.66
CA LYS A 40 -24.10 -4.10 -12.47
C LYS A 40 -23.02 -3.00 -12.44
N HIS A 41 -23.42 -1.75 -12.61
CA HIS A 41 -22.50 -0.61 -12.52
C HIS A 41 -21.90 -0.46 -11.13
N PHE A 42 -22.71 -0.58 -10.08
CA PHE A 42 -22.24 -0.47 -8.71
C PHE A 42 -21.26 -1.60 -8.37
N HIS A 43 -21.57 -2.83 -8.77
CA HIS A 43 -20.67 -3.98 -8.62
C HIS A 43 -19.32 -3.74 -9.30
N ASN A 44 -19.33 -3.27 -10.55
CA ASN A 44 -18.10 -2.97 -11.26
C ASN A 44 -17.26 -1.90 -10.56
N ILE A 45 -17.88 -0.85 -10.03
CA ILE A 45 -17.17 0.19 -9.26
C ILE A 45 -16.48 -0.43 -8.04
N ILE A 46 -17.19 -1.25 -7.26
CA ILE A 46 -16.61 -1.92 -6.08
C ILE A 46 -15.47 -2.85 -6.49
N TYR A 47 -15.65 -3.65 -7.54
CA TYR A 47 -14.60 -4.53 -8.05
C TYR A 47 -13.32 -3.77 -8.42
N TRP A 48 -13.46 -2.66 -9.15
CA TRP A 48 -12.32 -1.82 -9.52
C TRP A 48 -11.63 -1.19 -8.31
N LEU A 49 -12.40 -0.74 -7.31
CA LEU A 49 -11.82 -0.18 -6.08
C LEU A 49 -11.00 -1.23 -5.32
N VAL A 50 -11.52 -2.46 -5.18
CA VAL A 50 -10.79 -3.55 -4.53
C VAL A 50 -9.52 -3.90 -5.31
N ALA A 51 -9.61 -4.03 -6.63
CA ALA A 51 -8.45 -4.33 -7.48
C ALA A 51 -7.37 -3.25 -7.38
N LEU A 52 -7.76 -1.97 -7.32
CA LEU A 52 -6.84 -0.85 -7.12
C LEU A 52 -6.17 -0.92 -5.74
N THR A 53 -6.93 -1.19 -4.67
CA THR A 53 -6.36 -1.37 -3.33
C THR A 53 -5.35 -2.52 -3.29
N THR A 54 -5.66 -3.68 -3.88
CA THR A 54 -4.72 -4.81 -3.96
C THR A 54 -3.46 -4.44 -4.75
N SER A 55 -3.61 -3.70 -5.85
CA SER A 55 -2.46 -3.26 -6.67
C SER A 55 -1.55 -2.31 -5.90
N ILE A 56 -2.12 -1.35 -5.16
CA ILE A 56 -1.35 -0.43 -4.32
C ILE A 56 -0.57 -1.18 -3.24
N ILE A 57 -1.20 -2.14 -2.55
CA ILE A 57 -0.55 -2.96 -1.52
C ILE A 57 0.62 -3.76 -2.12
N HIS A 58 0.41 -4.32 -3.32
CA HIS A 58 1.45 -5.08 -4.01
C HIS A 58 2.65 -4.19 -4.37
N VAL A 59 2.40 -2.99 -4.91
CA VAL A 59 3.45 -2.01 -5.21
C VAL A 59 4.20 -1.59 -3.95
N GLN A 60 3.50 -1.34 -2.84
CA GLN A 60 4.13 -1.00 -1.57
C GLN A 60 5.05 -2.12 -1.08
N THR A 61 4.59 -3.37 -1.16
CA THR A 61 5.36 -4.54 -0.76
C THR A 61 6.60 -4.72 -1.63
N PHE A 62 6.45 -4.53 -2.95
CA PHE A 62 7.56 -4.57 -3.89
C PHE A 62 8.62 -3.51 -3.55
N ASN A 63 8.20 -2.26 -3.31
CA ASN A 63 9.13 -1.20 -2.95
C ASN A 63 9.86 -1.51 -1.63
N THR A 64 9.17 -2.03 -0.62
CA THR A 64 9.82 -2.48 0.62
C THR A 64 10.86 -3.58 0.38
N HIS A 65 10.62 -4.49 -0.57
CA HIS A 65 11.61 -5.51 -0.93
C HIS A 65 12.83 -4.91 -1.63
N VAL A 66 12.65 -3.93 -2.52
CA VAL A 66 13.76 -3.21 -3.15
C VAL A 66 14.60 -2.49 -2.09
N ASP A 67 13.98 -1.71 -1.21
CA ASP A 67 14.68 -0.99 -0.14
C ASP A 67 15.48 -1.94 0.77
N ASN A 68 14.92 -3.12 1.07
CA ASN A 68 15.61 -4.13 1.87
C ASN A 68 16.81 -4.76 1.13
N ILE A 69 16.71 -4.98 -0.18
CA ILE A 69 17.83 -5.50 -0.98
C ILE A 69 18.95 -4.46 -1.03
N ASP A 70 18.64 -3.20 -1.30
CA ASP A 70 19.63 -2.13 -1.34
C ASP A 70 20.35 -1.99 0.02
N SER A 71 19.60 -2.03 1.12
CA SER A 71 20.18 -2.03 2.48
C SER A 71 21.11 -3.23 2.74
N LEU A 72 20.77 -4.40 2.21
CA LEU A 72 21.58 -5.61 2.37
C LEU A 72 22.86 -5.56 1.52
N VAL A 73 22.78 -4.97 0.32
CA VAL A 73 23.95 -4.72 -0.52
C VAL A 73 24.91 -3.77 0.19
N GLU A 74 24.43 -2.63 0.69
CA GLU A 74 25.24 -1.65 1.43
C GLU A 74 25.92 -2.28 2.66
N LEU A 75 25.19 -3.09 3.42
CA LEU A 75 25.74 -3.80 4.58
C LEU A 75 26.83 -4.81 4.18
N THR A 76 26.63 -5.51 3.06
CA THR A 76 27.60 -6.49 2.57
C THR A 76 28.86 -5.81 2.08
N GLU A 77 28.73 -4.70 1.35
CA GLU A 77 29.87 -3.90 0.90
C GLU A 77 30.69 -3.38 2.08
N LEU A 78 30.04 -2.82 3.11
CA LEU A 78 30.72 -2.37 4.32
C LEU A 78 31.45 -3.51 5.03
N THR A 79 30.82 -4.68 5.13
CA THR A 79 31.40 -5.87 5.79
C THR A 79 32.67 -6.31 5.05
N LEU A 80 32.62 -6.41 3.72
CA LEU A 80 33.78 -6.79 2.92
C LEU A 80 34.94 -5.78 3.06
N ILE A 81 34.64 -4.49 3.08
CA ILE A 81 35.65 -3.44 3.30
C ILE A 81 36.30 -3.60 4.68
N LEU A 82 35.52 -3.92 5.72
CA LEU A 82 36.04 -4.14 7.07
C LEU A 82 36.93 -5.38 7.14
N ASP A 83 36.52 -6.49 6.54
CA ASP A 83 37.30 -7.73 6.47
C ASP A 83 38.65 -7.49 5.76
N ASP A 84 38.65 -6.78 4.63
CA ASP A 84 39.87 -6.40 3.89
C ASP A 84 40.82 -5.54 4.75
N VAL A 85 40.27 -4.60 5.54
CA VAL A 85 41.06 -3.76 6.44
C VAL A 85 41.67 -4.57 7.59
N GLU A 86 40.91 -5.49 8.17
CA GLU A 86 41.40 -6.39 9.23
C GLU A 86 42.55 -7.28 8.71
N GLU A 87 42.41 -7.85 7.52
CA GLU A 87 43.47 -8.64 6.88
C GLU A 87 44.75 -7.83 6.63
N ILE A 88 44.63 -6.55 6.25
CA ILE A 88 45.79 -5.65 6.06
C ILE A 88 46.47 -5.34 7.39
N ILE A 89 45.71 -5.16 8.48
CA ILE A 89 46.25 -4.88 9.81
C ILE A 89 47.00 -6.11 10.34
N ASP A 90 46.43 -7.31 10.21
CA ASP A 90 47.02 -8.56 10.71
C ASP A 90 48.27 -9.01 9.94
N LYS A 91 48.40 -8.59 8.66
CA LYS A 91 49.58 -8.89 7.84
C LYS A 91 50.77 -7.96 8.07
N LYS A 92 50.66 -6.97 8.96
CA LYS A 92 51.66 -5.92 9.20
C LYS A 92 52.40 -6.11 10.51
#